data_AF-A0A2M8EZE6-F1
#
_entry.id   AF-A0A2M8EZE6-F1
#
_cell.length_a   1.000
_cell.length_b   1.000
_cell.length_c   1.000
_cell.angle_alpha   90.00
_cell.angle_beta   90.00
_cell.angle_gamma   90.00
#
_symmetry.space_group_name_H-M   'P 1'
#
loop_
_entity.id
_entity.type
_entity.pdbx_description
1 polymer ?
#
loop_
_entity_poly.entity_id
_entity_poly.type
_entity_poly.pdbx_seq_one_letter_code
_entity_poly.pdbx_strand_id
1 'polypeptide(L)'
;MTYYPRRPVKSFQDLEVYQKLLAVGVVIVKRIPKIENNSLVVDLHECALSLPIKIAAAHSLRFGNTEQAVRILEEIMIGCNKIVVYLELYRDLYNGTGDVRSEDQDNIGSGTIGSGTIETEFFEEQIKNILSTRFKILHLQRSWVKFTPSEIGAKKS
;
A
#
# COMPACT_ATOMS: atom_id res chain seq x y z
N MET A 1 -2.12 -47.96 -3.64
CA MET A 1 -1.85 -46.55 -4.01
C MET A 1 -0.87 -45.97 -3.02
N THR A 2 0.35 -45.67 -3.46
CA THR A 2 1.39 -45.08 -2.61
C THR A 2 1.11 -43.59 -2.46
N TYR A 3 0.75 -43.13 -1.26
CA TYR A 3 0.50 -41.72 -0.98
C TYR A 3 1.83 -40.97 -0.91
N TYR A 4 2.02 -40.00 -1.80
CA TYR A 4 3.13 -39.06 -1.73
C TYR A 4 2.61 -37.72 -1.19
N PRO A 5 3.01 -37.32 0.04
CA PRO A 5 2.57 -36.05 0.59
C PRO A 5 3.05 -34.90 -0.30
N ARG A 6 2.14 -33.99 -0.64
CA ARG A 6 2.50 -32.76 -1.36
C ARG A 6 3.48 -31.96 -0.51
N ARG A 7 4.46 -31.33 -1.16
CA ARG A 7 5.43 -30.48 -0.47
C ARG A 7 4.69 -29.41 0.36
N PRO A 8 5.14 -29.10 1.59
CA PRO A 8 4.52 -28.08 2.42
C PRO A 8 4.39 -26.75 1.66
N VAL A 9 3.29 -26.02 1.90
CA VAL A 9 3.10 -24.67 1.37
C VAL A 9 4.24 -23.80 1.90
N LYS A 10 5.10 -23.31 1.01
CA LYS A 10 6.33 -22.60 1.39
C LYS A 10 6.11 -21.15 1.83
N SER A 11 5.01 -20.51 1.42
CA SER A 11 4.65 -19.15 1.87
C SER A 11 3.18 -18.81 1.59
N PHE A 12 2.58 -18.00 2.47
CA PHE A 12 1.29 -17.34 2.28
C PHE A 12 1.51 -15.92 1.77
N GLN A 13 2.00 -15.81 0.54
CA GLN A 13 2.46 -14.55 -0.03
C GLN A 13 1.33 -13.51 -0.16
N ASP A 14 0.10 -13.96 -0.41
CA ASP A 14 -1.10 -13.15 -0.40
C ASP A 14 -1.37 -12.53 0.98
N LEU A 15 -1.31 -13.34 2.04
CA LEU A 15 -1.47 -12.87 3.41
C LEU A 15 -0.38 -11.89 3.82
N GLU A 16 0.87 -12.17 3.43
CA GLU A 16 2.00 -11.28 3.72
C GLU A 16 1.83 -9.90 3.04
N VAL A 17 1.39 -9.88 1.77
CA VAL A 17 1.11 -8.64 1.05
C VAL A 17 -0.03 -7.87 1.72
N TYR A 18 -1.11 -8.55 2.08
CA TYR A 18 -2.23 -7.93 2.81
C TYR A 18 -1.79 -7.26 4.11
N GLN A 19 -1.06 -8.01 4.95
CA GLN A 19 -0.59 -7.51 6.25
C GLN A 19 0.33 -6.29 6.10
N LYS A 20 1.21 -6.29 5.09
CA LYS A 20 2.12 -5.17 4.83
C LYS A 20 1.40 -3.93 4.33
N LEU A 21 0.47 -4.08 3.38
CA LEU A 21 -0.34 -2.96 2.90
C LEU A 21 -1.17 -2.34 4.02
N LEU A 22 -1.79 -3.18 4.86
CA LEU A 22 -2.57 -2.72 6.00
C LEU A 22 -1.69 -1.98 7.03
N ALA A 23 -0.54 -2.54 7.39
CA ALA A 23 0.38 -1.92 8.34
C ALA A 23 0.83 -0.54 7.87
N VAL A 24 1.26 -0.43 6.59
CA VAL A 24 1.68 0.86 6.03
C VAL A 24 0.53 1.86 5.99
N GLY A 25 -0.66 1.44 5.54
CA GLY A 25 -1.82 2.33 5.48
C GLY A 25 -2.21 2.90 6.85
N VAL A 26 -2.20 2.07 7.89
CA VAL A 26 -2.47 2.49 9.27
C VAL A 26 -1.39 3.45 9.78
N VAL A 27 -0.12 3.15 9.52
CA VAL A 27 1.01 3.97 9.98
C VAL A 27 0.98 5.36 9.32
N ILE A 28 0.73 5.43 8.01
CA ILE A 28 0.59 6.70 7.27
C ILE A 28 -0.53 7.55 7.85
N VAL A 29 -1.74 7.00 7.96
CA VAL A 29 -2.93 7.76 8.42
C VAL A 29 -2.83 8.17 9.89
N LYS A 30 -2.12 7.41 10.72
CA LYS A 30 -1.87 7.79 12.13
C LYS A 30 -0.83 8.89 12.27
N ARG A 31 0.21 8.89 11.42
CA ARG A 31 1.34 9.81 11.57
C ARG A 31 1.12 11.14 10.85
N ILE A 32 0.47 11.10 9.69
CA ILE A 32 0.16 12.28 8.90
C ILE A 32 -1.20 12.81 9.37
N PRO A 33 -1.24 14.00 10.01
CA PRO A 33 -2.49 14.56 10.50
C PRO A 33 -3.42 14.86 9.34
N LYS A 34 -4.73 14.72 9.57
CA LYS A 34 -5.72 15.21 8.62
C LYS A 34 -5.62 16.74 8.58
N ILE A 35 -5.33 17.27 7.41
CA ILE A 35 -5.36 18.71 7.15
C ILE A 35 -6.65 18.97 6.36
N GLU A 36 -7.58 19.73 6.95
CA GLU A 36 -8.82 20.09 6.28
C GLU A 36 -8.52 20.86 4.98
N ASN A 37 -9.30 20.59 3.93
CA ASN A 37 -9.15 21.22 2.60
C ASN A 37 -7.82 20.94 1.88
N ASN A 38 -7.01 20.00 2.34
CA ASN A 38 -5.79 19.58 1.65
C ASN A 38 -6.04 18.33 0.81
N SER A 39 -6.20 18.50 -0.50
CA SER A 39 -6.43 17.39 -1.43
C SER A 39 -5.31 16.35 -1.41
N LEU A 40 -4.05 16.76 -1.23
CA LEU A 40 -2.92 15.84 -1.17
C LEU A 40 -3.05 14.85 0.00
N VAL A 41 -3.39 15.35 1.19
CA VAL A 41 -3.51 14.51 2.40
C VAL A 41 -4.72 13.58 2.29
N VAL A 42 -5.83 14.09 1.75
CA VAL A 42 -7.04 13.28 1.51
C VAL A 42 -6.74 12.15 0.52
N ASP A 43 -6.14 12.47 -0.63
CA ASP A 43 -5.79 11.50 -1.66
C ASP A 43 -4.78 10.46 -1.17
N LEU A 44 -3.79 10.89 -0.37
CA LEU A 44 -2.82 9.99 0.26
C LEU A 44 -3.51 8.99 1.18
N HIS A 45 -4.37 9.46 2.09
CA HIS A 45 -5.09 8.62 3.03
C HIS A 45 -6.04 7.65 2.33
N GLU A 46 -6.80 8.13 1.35
CA GLU A 46 -7.69 7.30 0.55
C GLU A 46 -6.92 6.23 -0.22
N CYS A 47 -5.83 6.63 -0.90
CA CYS A 47 -4.99 5.69 -1.64
C CYS A 47 -4.41 4.62 -0.72
N ALA A 48 -3.83 5.01 0.42
CA ALA A 48 -3.21 4.10 1.38
C ALA A 48 -4.20 3.08 1.99
N LEU A 49 -5.42 3.51 2.32
CA LEU A 49 -6.44 2.63 2.88
C LEU A 49 -7.14 1.77 1.81
N SER A 50 -7.14 2.19 0.55
CA SER A 50 -7.75 1.42 -0.55
C SER A 50 -6.98 0.14 -0.88
N LEU A 51 -5.64 0.13 -0.76
CA LEU A 51 -4.81 -1.00 -1.17
C LEU A 51 -5.11 -2.32 -0.42
N PRO A 52 -5.21 -2.34 0.92
CA PRO A 52 -5.57 -3.57 1.64
C PRO A 52 -6.98 -4.07 1.32
N ILE A 53 -7.92 -3.19 0.94
CA ILE A 53 -9.26 -3.58 0.50
C ILE A 53 -9.19 -4.23 -0.90
N LYS A 54 -8.44 -3.63 -1.83
CA LYS A 54 -8.26 -4.15 -3.18
C LYS A 54 -7.59 -5.52 -3.20
N ILE A 55 -6.56 -5.76 -2.38
CA ILE A 55 -5.91 -7.08 -2.37
C ILE A 55 -6.84 -8.17 -1.84
N ALA A 56 -7.70 -7.85 -0.86
CA ALA A 56 -8.73 -8.78 -0.38
C ALA A 56 -9.74 -9.09 -1.48
N ALA A 57 -10.20 -8.09 -2.23
CA ALA A 57 -11.08 -8.28 -3.39
C ALA A 57 -10.42 -9.13 -4.49
N ALA A 58 -9.15 -8.85 -4.83
CA ALA A 58 -8.39 -9.63 -5.80
C ALA A 58 -8.27 -11.10 -5.37
N HIS A 59 -8.06 -11.35 -4.07
CA HIS A 59 -7.99 -12.70 -3.53
C HIS A 59 -9.30 -13.46 -3.70
N SER A 60 -10.46 -12.83 -3.47
CA SER A 60 -11.77 -13.43 -3.70
C SER A 60 -12.00 -13.81 -5.16
N LEU A 61 -11.41 -13.09 -6.11
CA LEU A 61 -11.54 -13.35 -7.55
C LEU A 61 -10.49 -14.29 -8.11
N ARG A 62 -9.45 -14.63 -7.34
CA ARG A 62 -8.24 -15.33 -7.80
C ARG A 62 -8.50 -16.57 -8.65
N PHE A 63 -9.51 -17.37 -8.29
CA PHE A 63 -9.83 -18.62 -8.98
C PHE A 63 -11.05 -18.53 -9.89
N GLY A 64 -11.97 -17.58 -9.62
CA GLY A 64 -13.21 -17.42 -10.39
C GLY A 64 -13.06 -16.49 -11.59
N ASN A 65 -12.23 -15.46 -11.47
CA ASN A 65 -11.92 -14.50 -12.53
C ASN A 65 -10.47 -14.03 -12.40
N THR A 66 -9.53 -14.87 -12.83
CA THR A 66 -8.10 -14.60 -12.67
C THR A 66 -7.65 -13.36 -13.41
N GLU A 67 -8.23 -13.07 -14.58
CA GLU A 67 -7.92 -11.87 -15.35
C GLU A 67 -8.26 -10.60 -14.54
N GLN A 68 -9.46 -10.53 -13.99
CA GLN A 68 -9.87 -9.41 -13.14
C GLN A 68 -9.02 -9.34 -11.86
N ALA A 69 -8.71 -10.48 -11.25
CA ALA A 69 -7.83 -10.53 -10.08
C ALA A 69 -6.44 -9.95 -10.38
N VAL A 70 -5.86 -10.29 -11.53
CA VAL A 70 -4.57 -9.76 -12.01
C VAL A 70 -4.64 -8.26 -12.29
N ARG A 71 -5.71 -7.78 -12.94
CA ARG A 71 -5.92 -6.34 -13.17
C ARG A 71 -5.98 -5.56 -11.85
N ILE A 72 -6.64 -6.09 -10.82
CA ILE A 72 -6.66 -5.47 -9.50
C ILE A 72 -5.24 -5.44 -8.89
N LEU A 73 -4.42 -6.48 -9.06
CA LEU A 73 -3.02 -6.44 -8.62
C LEU A 73 -2.21 -5.33 -9.31
N GLU A 74 -2.46 -5.08 -10.58
CA GLU A 74 -1.85 -3.98 -11.33
C GLU A 74 -2.29 -2.61 -10.79
N GLU A 75 -3.58 -2.45 -10.52
CA GLU A 75 -4.10 -1.24 -9.85
C GLU A 75 -3.47 -1.01 -8.47
N ILE A 76 -3.25 -2.08 -7.70
CA ILE A 76 -2.59 -1.97 -6.40
C ILE A 76 -1.13 -1.52 -6.59
N MET A 77 -0.41 -2.03 -7.59
CA MET A 77 0.95 -1.57 -7.88
C MET A 77 1.01 -0.11 -8.32
N ILE A 78 0.01 0.36 -9.08
CA ILE A 78 -0.15 1.79 -9.40
C ILE A 78 -0.37 2.59 -8.11
N GLY A 79 -1.24 2.10 -7.22
CA GLY A 79 -1.49 2.71 -5.92
C GLY A 79 -0.24 2.79 -5.04
N CYS A 80 0.60 1.74 -5.01
CA CYS A 80 1.90 1.78 -4.35
C CYS A 80 2.76 2.94 -4.86
N ASN A 81 2.86 3.12 -6.18
CA ASN A 81 3.62 4.21 -6.75
C ASN A 81 3.03 5.59 -6.40
N LYS A 82 1.69 5.71 -6.39
CA LYS A 82 1.01 6.94 -5.96
C LYS A 82 1.34 7.31 -4.52
N ILE A 83 1.32 6.35 -3.60
CA ILE A 83 1.68 6.59 -2.19
C ILE A 83 3.11 7.12 -2.08
N VAL A 84 4.07 6.56 -2.82
CA VAL A 84 5.45 7.08 -2.83
C VAL A 84 5.47 8.55 -3.21
N VAL A 85 4.85 8.89 -4.35
CA VAL A 85 4.78 10.28 -4.83
C VAL A 85 4.10 11.19 -3.81
N TYR A 86 2.98 10.77 -3.23
CA TYR A 86 2.26 11.55 -2.23
C TYR A 86 3.07 11.78 -0.95
N LEU A 87 3.84 10.77 -0.50
CA LEU A 87 4.73 10.90 0.66
C LEU A 87 5.89 11.86 0.38
N GLU A 88 6.48 11.80 -0.81
CA GLU A 88 7.53 12.74 -1.24
C GLU A 88 7.00 14.17 -1.32
N LEU A 89 5.85 14.37 -1.97
CA LEU A 89 5.18 15.67 -2.06
C LEU A 89 4.83 16.22 -0.67
N TYR A 90 4.29 15.38 0.22
CA TYR A 90 3.95 15.81 1.57
C TYR A 90 5.20 16.21 2.35
N ARG A 91 6.28 15.41 2.26
CA ARG A 91 7.55 15.72 2.89
C ARG A 91 8.08 17.08 2.43
N ASP A 92 8.10 17.30 1.12
CA ASP A 92 8.71 18.51 0.54
C ASP A 92 7.88 19.77 0.77
N LEU A 93 6.55 19.65 0.83
CA LEU A 93 5.64 20.78 1.03
C LEU A 93 5.40 21.13 2.50
N TYR A 94 5.36 20.14 3.39
CA TYR A 94 4.90 20.33 4.78
C TYR A 94 5.94 19.95 5.84
N ASN A 95 6.99 19.21 5.48
CA ASN A 95 7.92 18.62 6.44
C ASN A 95 9.30 19.29 6.48
N GLY A 96 9.38 20.59 6.24
CA GLY A 96 10.69 21.25 6.13
C GLY A 96 10.75 22.74 5.88
N THR A 97 9.64 23.49 5.78
CA THR A 97 9.74 24.95 5.80
C THR A 97 9.88 25.45 7.23
N GLY A 98 11.07 25.28 7.81
CA GLY A 98 11.57 26.10 8.92
C GLY A 98 11.85 27.55 8.51
N ASP A 99 11.08 28.08 7.56
CA ASP A 99 11.21 29.43 7.02
C ASP A 99 9.82 30.10 6.84
N VAL A 100 8.92 29.84 7.79
CA VAL A 100 7.94 30.86 8.13
C VAL A 100 8.60 31.67 9.23
N ARG A 101 9.13 32.83 8.83
CA ARG A 101 9.48 33.92 9.73
C ARG A 101 8.29 34.16 10.66
N SER A 102 8.38 33.66 11.88
CA SER A 102 7.48 34.01 12.98
C SER A 102 7.78 35.45 13.40
N GLU A 103 7.35 36.40 12.58
CA GLU A 103 6.90 37.69 13.09
C GLU A 103 5.44 37.46 13.51
N ASP A 104 5.12 37.84 14.75
CA ASP A 104 3.80 37.80 15.40
C ASP A 104 3.55 36.63 16.35
N GLN A 105 4.24 36.75 17.49
CA GLN A 105 3.86 36.16 18.76
C GLN A 105 2.67 36.94 19.31
N ASP A 106 1.46 36.36 19.32
CA ASP A 106 0.40 36.72 20.28
C ASP A 106 -0.67 35.61 20.40
N ASN A 107 -0.49 34.80 21.45
CA ASN A 107 -1.49 34.30 22.41
C ASN A 107 -2.93 33.98 21.94
N ILE A 108 -3.35 32.71 22.06
CA ILE A 108 -4.51 32.22 22.86
C ILE A 108 -4.85 30.76 22.46
N GLY A 109 -5.02 29.89 23.46
CA GLY A 109 -5.90 28.71 23.36
C GLY A 109 -5.21 27.36 23.24
N SER A 110 -5.08 26.69 24.38
CA SER A 110 -4.70 25.28 24.50
C SER A 110 -5.64 24.36 23.70
N GLY A 111 -5.09 23.79 22.64
CA GLY A 111 -5.64 22.68 21.88
C GLY A 111 -4.46 21.92 21.28
N THR A 112 -3.99 20.90 21.98
CA THR A 112 -2.81 20.10 21.63
C THR A 112 -2.95 19.45 20.25
N ILE A 113 -2.49 20.12 19.20
CA ILE A 113 -2.17 19.50 17.92
C ILE A 113 -0.65 19.54 17.82
N GLY A 114 -0.03 18.36 17.95
CA GLY A 114 1.41 18.21 17.91
C GLY A 114 1.97 18.73 16.59
N SER A 115 2.40 19.98 16.59
CA SER A 115 3.27 20.61 15.58
C SER A 115 4.68 20.02 15.70
N GLY A 116 4.80 18.72 15.53
CA GLY A 116 6.08 18.03 15.40
C GLY A 116 6.31 17.75 13.93
N THR A 117 7.34 18.37 13.36
CA THR A 117 7.93 17.92 12.09
C THR A 117 8.08 16.40 12.14
N ILE A 118 7.57 15.70 11.12
CA ILE A 118 7.72 14.26 10.99
C ILE A 118 9.18 14.00 10.60
N GLU A 119 9.81 12.99 11.19
CA GLU A 119 11.21 12.69 10.86
C GLU A 119 11.32 12.22 9.40
N THR A 120 12.35 12.68 8.67
CA THR A 120 12.58 12.24 7.28
C THR A 120 12.69 10.72 7.17
N GLU A 121 13.26 10.07 8.19
CA GLU A 121 13.39 8.61 8.30
C GLU A 121 12.03 7.90 8.20
N PHE A 122 10.95 8.49 8.71
CA PHE A 122 9.61 7.93 8.58
C PHE A 122 9.21 7.80 7.12
N PHE A 123 9.42 8.85 6.31
CA PHE A 123 9.07 8.84 4.89
C PHE A 123 9.89 7.81 4.14
N GLU A 124 11.20 7.77 4.39
CA GLU A 124 12.12 6.81 3.78
C GLU A 124 11.73 5.36 4.11
N GLU A 125 11.38 5.10 5.37
CA GLU A 125 10.93 3.77 5.82
C GLU A 125 9.61 3.38 5.13
N GLN A 126 8.61 4.27 5.09
CA GLN A 126 7.33 3.98 4.46
C GLN A 126 7.48 3.78 2.94
N ILE A 127 8.30 4.59 2.26
CA ILE A 127 8.62 4.42 0.84
C ILE A 127 9.29 3.06 0.60
N LYS A 128 10.29 2.70 1.41
CA LYS A 128 10.96 1.39 1.31
C LYS A 128 9.98 0.23 1.53
N ASN A 129 9.10 0.35 2.52
CA ASN A 129 8.08 -0.67 2.82
C ASN A 129 7.09 -0.83 1.66
N ILE A 130 6.63 0.27 1.05
CA ILE A 130 5.74 0.24 -0.12
C ILE A 130 6.44 -0.38 -1.34
N LEU A 131 7.68 0.02 -1.64
CA LEU A 131 8.42 -0.52 -2.78
C LEU A 131 8.72 -2.02 -2.61
N SER A 132 9.08 -2.46 -1.40
CA SER A 132 9.26 -3.88 -1.08
C SER A 132 7.95 -4.66 -1.27
N THR A 133 6.84 -4.10 -0.82
CA THR A 133 5.52 -4.71 -0.94
C THR A 133 5.07 -4.78 -2.39
N ARG A 134 5.31 -3.74 -3.19
CA ARG A 134 5.08 -3.73 -4.65
C ARG A 134 5.82 -4.87 -5.35
N PHE A 135 7.08 -5.11 -4.99
CA PHE A 135 7.85 -6.22 -5.55
C PHE A 135 7.23 -7.59 -5.20
N LYS A 136 6.71 -7.73 -3.97
CA LYS A 136 5.96 -8.94 -3.56
C LYS A 136 4.65 -9.09 -4.32
N ILE A 137 3.95 -8.00 -4.62
CA ILE A 137 2.74 -8.00 -5.46
C ILE A 137 3.08 -8.45 -6.88
N LEU A 138 4.16 -7.96 -7.48
CA LEU A 138 4.62 -8.42 -8.79
C LEU A 138 4.89 -9.93 -8.82
N HIS A 139 5.54 -10.45 -7.79
CA HIS A 139 5.76 -11.90 -7.66
C HIS A 139 4.45 -12.67 -7.45
N LEU A 140 3.50 -12.11 -6.71
CA LEU A 140 2.19 -12.69 -6.49
C LEU A 140 1.42 -12.78 -7.81
N GLN A 141 1.41 -11.69 -8.59
CA GLN A 141 0.83 -11.65 -9.93
C GLN A 141 1.43 -12.73 -10.84
N ARG A 142 2.76 -12.81 -10.92
CA ARG A 142 3.45 -13.85 -11.71
C ARG A 142 3.07 -15.26 -11.26
N SER A 143 2.94 -15.47 -9.95
CA SER A 143 2.49 -16.74 -9.38
C SER A 143 1.06 -17.06 -9.82
N TRP A 144 0.13 -16.12 -9.72
CA TRP A 144 -1.26 -16.32 -10.10
C TRP A 144 -1.41 -16.63 -11.59
N VAL A 145 -0.70 -15.90 -12.45
CA VAL A 145 -0.68 -16.16 -13.90
C VAL A 145 -0.11 -17.56 -14.20
N LYS A 146 1.00 -17.94 -13.56
CA LYS A 146 1.64 -19.26 -13.77
C LYS A 146 0.73 -20.43 -13.42
N PHE A 147 -0.09 -20.29 -12.38
CA PHE A 147 -0.99 -21.35 -11.91
C PHE A 147 -2.42 -21.22 -12.46
N THR A 148 -2.65 -20.29 -13.40
CA THR A 148 -3.92 -20.24 -14.13
C THR A 148 -3.97 -21.43 -15.09
N PRO A 149 -4.99 -22.30 -15.01
CA PRO A 149 -5.12 -23.40 -15.95
C PRO A 149 -5.19 -22.83 -17.37
N SER A 150 -4.19 -23.10 -18.19
CA SER A 150 -4.30 -22.84 -19.63
C SER A 150 -5.43 -23.71 -20.18
N GLU A 151 -6.38 -23.12 -20.90
CA GLU A 151 -7.50 -23.83 -21.56
C GLU A 151 -7.05 -24.94 -22.55
N ILE A 152 -5.75 -25.07 -22.78
CA ILE A 152 -5.12 -26.02 -23.71
C ILE A 152 -5.25 -27.49 -23.24
N GLY A 153 -5.63 -27.75 -21.98
CA GLY A 153 -5.87 -29.10 -21.46
C GLY A 153 -7.26 -29.70 -21.73
N ALA A 154 -8.22 -28.90 -22.21
CA ALA A 154 -9.63 -29.32 -22.31
C ALA A 154 -9.99 -30.08 -23.61
N LYS A 155 -9.03 -30.33 -24.51
CA LYS A 155 -9.25 -31.12 -25.74
C LYS A 155 -8.31 -32.33 -25.81
N LYS A 156 -8.48 -33.26 -24.87
CA LYS A 156 -8.11 -34.67 -25.07
C LYS A 156 -9.17 -35.55 -24.42
N SER A 157 -10.32 -35.68 -25.09
CA SER A 157 -11.19 -36.87 -24.99
C SER A 157 -10.97 -37.71 -26.23
#